data_AF-A0AAV2U2N4-F1
#
_entry.id   AF-A0AAV2U2N4-F1
#
_cell.length_a   1.000
_cell.length_b   1.000
_cell.length_c   1.000
_cell.angle_alpha   90.00
_cell.angle_beta   90.00
_cell.angle_gamma   90.00
#
_symmetry.space_group_name_H-M   'P 1'
#
loop_
_entity.id
_entity.type
_entity.pdbx_description
1 polymer ?
#
loop_
_entity_poly.entity_id
_entity_poly.type
_entity_poly.pdbx_seq_one_letter_code
_entity_poly.pdbx_strand_id
1 'polypeptide(L)'
;MKGKDSEYSSFRISDETVSDQIMGSVLKNACDTFELFNGKVSALVSDEGLETLSLRLDHFFSRYLRTMLFEHYDLLDCFNGIQFTAIEPTDFARVEGFLNRIKYAFSSVRYTAFFYDGQLVKSDLDLDYARHLYHYLNSFLFVEQPDLNHTGTASKHKHLGRFLVGPKDLSDSAQQIQCPVLCCPGSPLPDCQLVTYQALRAVVCIVVQGVSPIPMQFFVQFDSVVGPRMTILADKLASNQSYSSIGCGVYPFRPVEENATGAVVSLSALGAPTTVEDEVASAVEDFAGGDSLSMSAIGRSRFVYWNPSTFAILSTMHVYTGSGRRPLNGTKAILDAMASLRCELLLRPYSWHEEITVRLDPYVWIVARRSNGREVYMLFIRKHENLAKLDKYVSRLNSSTFRGLMMLD
;
A
#
# COMPACT_ATOMS: atom_id res chain seq x y z
N MET A 1 50.00 41.66 -15.48
CA MET A 1 48.97 42.52 -16.10
C MET A 1 47.91 41.61 -16.73
N LYS A 2 46.65 41.82 -16.31
CA LYS A 2 45.34 41.57 -16.98
C LYS A 2 45.23 40.31 -17.88
N GLY A 3 44.24 39.44 -17.74
CA GLY A 3 43.01 39.46 -16.96
C GLY A 3 41.98 38.50 -17.61
N LYS A 4 41.18 37.87 -16.74
CA LYS A 4 39.83 37.28 -16.91
C LYS A 4 39.28 37.05 -18.32
N ASP A 5 38.78 35.84 -18.55
CA ASP A 5 37.33 35.64 -18.64
C ASP A 5 36.90 34.39 -17.87
N SER A 6 35.83 34.57 -17.11
CA SER A 6 35.13 33.58 -16.30
C SER A 6 34.10 32.84 -17.15
N GLU A 7 33.95 31.54 -16.97
CA GLU A 7 32.63 30.94 -17.12
C GLU A 7 32.40 29.80 -16.13
N TYR A 8 31.15 29.76 -15.69
CA TYR A 8 30.62 29.16 -14.49
C TYR A 8 30.43 27.63 -14.62
N SER A 9 30.75 26.93 -13.51
CA SER A 9 30.07 25.74 -12.97
C SER A 9 29.25 24.85 -13.93
N SER A 10 29.73 23.62 -14.17
CA SER A 10 28.85 22.47 -14.34
C SER A 10 28.92 21.60 -13.08
N PHE A 11 28.09 21.92 -12.08
CA PHE A 11 27.71 20.92 -11.08
C PHE A 11 26.86 19.89 -11.82
N ARG A 12 27.43 18.72 -12.12
CA ARG A 12 26.65 17.54 -12.49
C ARG A 12 25.88 17.11 -11.25
N ILE A 13 24.61 17.50 -11.17
CA ILE A 13 23.65 16.89 -10.25
C ILE A 13 23.44 15.48 -10.82
N SER A 14 23.99 14.49 -10.14
CA SER A 14 23.73 13.08 -10.40
C SER A 14 22.25 12.77 -10.12
N ASP A 15 21.63 12.03 -11.04
CA ASP A 15 20.23 11.58 -11.07
C ASP A 15 19.83 10.68 -9.87
N GLU A 16 19.74 11.26 -8.67
CA GLU A 16 19.09 10.64 -7.50
C GLU A 16 17.91 11.49 -6.99
N THR A 17 17.28 12.27 -7.87
CA THR A 17 16.17 13.14 -7.50
C THR A 17 14.84 12.40 -7.64
N VAL A 18 14.10 12.30 -6.55
CA VAL A 18 12.70 11.85 -6.57
C VAL A 18 11.91 12.80 -7.49
N SER A 19 11.08 12.25 -8.38
CA SER A 19 10.22 13.04 -9.26
C SER A 19 9.40 14.08 -8.48
N ASP A 20 9.36 15.32 -8.95
CA ASP A 20 8.57 16.42 -8.35
C ASP A 20 7.10 16.03 -8.14
N GLN A 21 6.55 15.18 -9.03
CA GLN A 21 5.18 14.67 -8.91
C GLN A 21 5.01 13.78 -7.68
N ILE A 22 5.96 12.87 -7.44
CA ILE A 22 5.96 11.97 -6.28
C ILE A 22 6.11 12.82 -5.02
N MET A 23 7.09 13.73 -5.01
CA MET A 23 7.34 14.63 -3.88
C MET A 23 6.10 15.47 -3.53
N GLY A 24 5.49 16.11 -4.52
CA GLY A 24 4.27 16.91 -4.32
C GLY A 24 3.12 16.09 -3.76
N SER A 25 2.97 14.84 -4.21
CA SER A 25 1.93 13.93 -3.71
C SER A 25 2.21 13.49 -2.26
N VAL A 26 3.45 13.13 -1.94
CA VAL A 26 3.88 12.74 -0.59
C VAL A 26 3.68 13.88 0.41
N LEU A 27 4.07 15.11 0.05
CA LEU A 27 3.89 16.28 0.92
C LEU A 27 2.41 16.62 1.10
N LYS A 28 1.59 16.49 0.04
CA LYS A 28 0.14 16.62 0.17
C LYS A 28 -0.43 15.61 1.15
N ASN A 29 -0.02 14.34 1.05
CA ASN A 29 -0.44 13.29 1.99
C ASN A 29 -0.02 13.61 3.43
N ALA A 30 1.14 14.24 3.62
CA ALA A 30 1.60 14.70 4.94
C ALA A 30 0.67 15.76 5.53
N CYS A 31 0.24 16.74 4.71
CA CYS A 31 -0.73 17.75 5.11
C CYS A 31 -2.09 17.13 5.43
N ASP A 32 -2.59 16.23 4.58
CA ASP A 32 -3.86 15.53 4.81
C ASP A 32 -3.81 14.71 6.12
N THR A 33 -2.66 14.08 6.41
CA THR A 33 -2.42 13.35 7.66
C THR A 33 -2.35 14.29 8.86
N PHE A 34 -1.73 15.48 8.73
CA PHE A 34 -1.76 16.48 9.79
C PHE A 34 -3.20 16.87 10.13
N GLU A 35 -4.01 17.19 9.11
CA GLU A 35 -5.41 17.60 9.32
C GLU A 35 -6.25 16.49 9.93
N LEU A 36 -5.97 15.22 9.60
CA LEU A 36 -6.65 14.05 10.18
C LEU A 36 -6.54 14.00 11.71
N PHE A 37 -5.38 14.32 12.27
CA PHE A 37 -5.13 14.23 13.72
C PHE A 37 -5.30 15.57 14.46
N ASN A 38 -5.14 16.70 13.77
CA ASN A 38 -5.10 18.02 14.42
C ASN A 38 -6.33 18.88 14.13
N GLY A 39 -7.07 18.62 13.05
CA GLY A 39 -8.10 19.53 12.56
C GLY A 39 -7.68 20.26 11.29
N LYS A 40 -8.68 20.80 10.59
CA LYS A 40 -8.43 21.62 9.40
C LYS A 40 -7.68 22.88 9.78
N VAL A 41 -6.69 23.25 8.98
CA VAL A 41 -5.88 24.45 9.25
C VAL A 41 -6.76 25.70 9.37
N SER A 42 -7.76 25.85 8.49
CA SER A 42 -8.70 26.98 8.52
C SER A 42 -9.52 27.07 9.82
N ALA A 43 -9.89 25.92 10.39
CA ALA A 43 -10.65 25.86 11.63
C ALA A 43 -9.76 26.16 12.84
N LEU A 44 -8.54 25.60 12.85
CA LEU A 44 -7.55 25.84 13.91
C LEU A 44 -7.17 27.32 14.02
N VAL A 45 -6.97 28.01 12.90
CA VAL A 45 -6.71 29.46 12.89
C VAL A 45 -7.88 30.23 13.51
N SER A 46 -9.11 29.81 13.23
CA SER A 46 -10.33 30.52 13.67
C SER A 46 -10.61 30.30 15.16
N ASP A 47 -10.43 29.07 15.66
CA ASP A 47 -10.83 28.69 17.03
C ASP A 47 -9.69 28.83 18.05
N GLU A 48 -8.45 28.48 17.67
CA GLU A 48 -7.31 28.39 18.60
C GLU A 48 -6.21 29.43 18.34
N GLY A 49 -6.27 30.14 17.22
CA GLY A 49 -5.33 31.20 16.84
C GLY A 49 -4.04 30.70 16.19
N LEU A 50 -3.29 31.65 15.61
CA LEU A 50 -2.10 31.38 14.79
C LEU A 50 -0.92 30.80 15.60
N GLU A 51 -0.73 31.24 16.85
CA GLU A 51 0.37 30.76 17.69
C GLU A 51 0.21 29.27 18.03
N THR A 52 -0.99 28.84 18.42
CA THR A 52 -1.30 27.43 18.70
C THR A 52 -1.11 26.56 17.47
N LEU A 53 -1.55 27.04 16.29
CA LEU A 53 -1.33 26.34 15.03
C LEU A 53 0.17 26.16 14.74
N SER A 54 0.97 27.22 14.92
CA SER A 54 2.42 27.17 14.70
C SER A 54 3.09 26.09 15.57
N LEU A 55 2.73 26.03 16.86
CA LEU A 55 3.23 25.01 17.78
C LEU A 55 2.81 23.59 17.37
N ARG A 56 1.56 23.39 16.93
CA ARG A 56 1.10 22.07 16.45
C ARG A 56 1.81 21.62 15.18
N LEU A 57 1.98 22.54 14.22
CA LEU A 57 2.70 22.28 12.97
C LEU A 57 4.16 21.91 13.25
N ASP A 58 4.85 22.69 14.08
CA ASP A 58 6.23 22.39 14.47
C ASP A 58 6.33 21.03 15.17
N HIS A 59 5.44 20.77 16.14
CA HIS A 59 5.42 19.51 16.87
C HIS A 59 5.21 18.29 15.95
N PHE A 60 4.27 18.38 15.01
CA PHE A 60 3.97 17.31 14.07
C PHE A 60 5.07 17.13 13.02
N PHE A 61 5.38 18.17 12.25
CA PHE A 61 6.28 18.07 11.11
C PHE A 61 7.75 17.85 11.50
N SER A 62 8.19 18.38 12.65
CA SER A 62 9.56 18.11 13.15
C SER A 62 9.83 16.63 13.38
N ARG A 63 8.79 15.84 13.70
CA ARG A 63 8.86 14.38 13.86
C ARG A 63 8.51 13.66 12.56
N TYR A 64 7.42 14.05 11.92
CA TYR A 64 6.91 13.37 10.73
C TYR A 64 7.92 13.39 9.58
N LEU A 65 8.56 14.52 9.33
CA LEU A 65 9.57 14.63 8.25
C LEU A 65 10.80 13.75 8.52
N ARG A 66 11.15 13.46 9.78
CA ARG A 66 12.26 12.55 10.10
C ARG A 66 11.94 11.09 9.80
N THR A 67 10.64 10.74 9.73
CA THR A 67 10.20 9.39 9.36
C THR A 67 10.13 9.21 7.85
N MET A 68 10.19 10.29 7.07
CA MET A 68 10.15 10.24 5.62
C MET A 68 11.52 9.85 5.04
N LEU A 69 11.62 8.65 4.50
CA LEU A 69 12.79 8.18 3.76
C LEU A 69 12.59 8.45 2.27
N PHE A 70 12.96 9.66 1.83
CA PHE A 70 12.68 10.13 0.48
C PHE A 70 13.25 9.23 -0.62
N GLU A 71 14.41 8.61 -0.37
CA GLU A 71 15.08 7.68 -1.28
C GLU A 71 14.21 6.46 -1.64
N HIS A 72 13.24 6.12 -0.80
CA HIS A 72 12.36 4.96 -0.97
C HIS A 72 11.00 5.30 -1.56
N TYR A 73 10.70 6.58 -1.79
CA TYR A 73 9.43 6.94 -2.40
C TYR A 73 9.40 6.60 -3.88
N ASP A 74 8.29 6.00 -4.28
CA ASP A 74 8.08 5.50 -5.62
C ASP A 74 6.69 5.87 -6.17
N LEU A 75 6.36 5.31 -7.33
CA LEU A 75 5.09 5.53 -8.02
C LEU A 75 3.86 5.23 -7.13
N LEU A 76 3.91 4.24 -6.25
CA LEU A 76 2.78 3.89 -5.40
C LEU A 76 2.56 4.91 -4.28
N ASP A 77 3.59 5.66 -3.88
CA ASP A 77 3.45 6.77 -2.93
C ASP A 77 2.76 7.97 -3.56
N CYS A 78 2.91 8.14 -4.89
CA CYS A 78 2.12 9.09 -5.65
C CYS A 78 0.63 8.72 -5.64
N PHE A 79 0.31 7.42 -5.73
CA PHE A 79 -1.09 6.97 -5.71
C PHE A 79 -1.76 7.09 -4.35
N ASN A 80 -1.01 6.94 -3.25
CA ASN A 80 -1.54 6.91 -1.88
C ASN A 80 -2.75 5.97 -1.74
N GLY A 81 -2.59 4.78 -2.32
CA GLY A 81 -3.67 3.82 -2.50
C GLY A 81 -3.77 2.75 -1.42
N ILE A 82 -4.94 2.12 -1.39
CA ILE A 82 -5.30 1.03 -0.49
C ILE A 82 -5.19 -0.31 -1.24
N GLN A 83 -4.61 -1.31 -0.57
CA GLN A 83 -4.68 -2.68 -1.06
C GLN A 83 -5.93 -3.35 -0.54
N PHE A 84 -6.69 -3.94 -1.46
CA PHE A 84 -7.87 -4.74 -1.14
C PHE A 84 -7.53 -6.21 -1.23
N THR A 85 -8.11 -7.00 -0.34
CA THR A 85 -8.02 -8.46 -0.42
C THR A 85 -9.27 -9.04 -1.06
N ALA A 86 -9.08 -10.03 -1.95
CA ALA A 86 -10.19 -10.79 -2.49
C ALA A 86 -10.59 -11.87 -1.48
N ILE A 87 -11.85 -11.84 -1.05
CA ILE A 87 -12.42 -12.87 -0.18
C ILE A 87 -13.71 -13.41 -0.80
N GLU A 88 -14.04 -14.65 -0.46
CA GLU A 88 -15.28 -15.26 -0.96
C GLU A 88 -16.50 -14.47 -0.47
N PRO A 89 -17.59 -14.41 -1.26
CA PRO A 89 -18.80 -13.70 -0.86
C PRO A 89 -19.35 -14.13 0.50
N THR A 90 -19.21 -15.42 0.85
CA THR A 90 -19.66 -15.93 2.16
C THR A 90 -18.81 -15.41 3.31
N ASP A 91 -17.50 -15.26 3.11
CA ASP A 91 -16.59 -14.69 4.10
C ASP A 91 -16.78 -13.18 4.23
N PHE A 92 -17.03 -12.50 3.11
CA PHE A 92 -17.38 -11.09 3.12
C PHE A 92 -18.64 -10.83 3.95
N ALA A 93 -19.70 -11.60 3.74
CA ALA A 93 -20.93 -11.50 4.55
C ALA A 93 -20.68 -11.79 6.04
N ARG A 94 -19.75 -12.69 6.38
CA ARG A 94 -19.36 -12.96 7.78
C ARG A 94 -18.64 -11.76 8.40
N VAL A 95 -17.71 -11.14 7.67
CA VAL A 95 -17.01 -9.93 8.09
C VAL A 95 -18.00 -8.78 8.28
N GLU A 96 -18.89 -8.56 7.32
CA GLU A 96 -19.93 -7.53 7.38
C GLU A 96 -20.86 -7.74 8.58
N GLY A 97 -21.39 -8.97 8.75
CA GLY A 97 -22.24 -9.31 9.90
C GLY A 97 -21.50 -9.23 11.25
N PHE A 98 -20.19 -9.36 11.26
CA PHE A 98 -19.36 -9.14 12.45
C PHE A 98 -19.21 -7.64 12.76
N LEU A 99 -18.89 -6.80 11.78
CA LEU A 99 -18.81 -5.35 11.94
C LEU A 99 -20.15 -4.73 12.36
N ASN A 100 -21.25 -5.17 11.75
CA ASN A 100 -22.60 -4.72 12.12
C ASN A 100 -22.94 -5.07 13.57
N ARG A 101 -22.51 -6.23 14.07
CA ARG A 101 -22.69 -6.60 15.48
C ARG A 101 -21.88 -5.74 16.43
N ILE A 102 -20.67 -5.31 16.05
CA ILE A 102 -19.87 -4.35 16.83
C ILE A 102 -20.63 -3.03 16.95
N LYS A 103 -21.09 -2.47 15.82
CA LYS A 103 -21.84 -1.21 15.80
C LYS A 103 -23.14 -1.28 16.60
N TYR A 104 -23.82 -2.42 16.55
CA TYR A 104 -25.05 -2.63 17.33
C TYR A 104 -24.77 -2.77 18.83
N ALA A 105 -23.69 -3.46 19.22
CA ALA A 105 -23.33 -3.67 20.62
C ALA A 105 -22.74 -2.42 21.28
N PHE A 106 -22.09 -1.54 20.51
CA PHE A 106 -21.39 -0.36 20.99
C PHE A 106 -21.86 0.89 20.26
N SER A 107 -22.84 1.60 20.83
CA SER A 107 -23.43 2.80 20.22
C SER A 107 -22.46 3.97 20.04
N SER A 108 -21.35 3.99 20.79
CA SER A 108 -20.28 4.99 20.66
C SER A 108 -19.38 4.73 19.45
N VAL A 109 -19.41 3.53 18.84
CA VAL A 109 -18.63 3.20 17.65
C VAL A 109 -19.35 3.76 16.43
N ARG A 110 -18.78 4.81 15.84
CA ARG A 110 -19.34 5.48 14.67
C ARG A 110 -18.95 4.79 13.38
N TYR A 111 -17.66 4.48 13.24
CA TYR A 111 -17.11 3.86 12.04
C TYR A 111 -16.27 2.64 12.35
N THR A 112 -16.20 1.72 11.39
CA THR A 112 -15.39 0.51 11.48
C THR A 112 -14.65 0.25 10.17
N ALA A 113 -13.45 -0.31 10.28
CA ALA A 113 -12.70 -0.87 9.15
C ALA A 113 -12.09 -2.22 9.57
N PHE A 114 -12.17 -3.19 8.66
CA PHE A 114 -11.65 -4.53 8.85
C PHE A 114 -10.53 -4.79 7.86
N PHE A 115 -9.39 -5.20 8.39
CA PHE A 115 -8.20 -5.58 7.64
C PHE A 115 -7.89 -7.04 7.89
N TYR A 116 -7.43 -7.72 6.86
CA TYR A 116 -6.89 -9.06 6.95
C TYR A 116 -5.56 -9.10 6.20
N ASP A 117 -4.52 -9.59 6.86
CA ASP A 117 -3.17 -9.64 6.30
C ASP A 117 -2.64 -8.27 5.83
N GLY A 118 -2.97 -7.22 6.59
CA GLY A 118 -2.59 -5.85 6.24
C GLY A 118 -3.31 -5.29 5.01
N GLN A 119 -4.33 -5.97 4.47
CA GLN A 119 -5.13 -5.51 3.33
C GLN A 119 -6.57 -5.20 3.78
N LEU A 120 -7.18 -4.18 3.18
CA LEU A 120 -8.55 -3.78 3.51
C LEU A 120 -9.56 -4.80 2.94
N VAL A 121 -10.44 -5.28 3.81
CA VAL A 121 -11.59 -6.12 3.42
C VAL A 121 -12.84 -5.26 3.28
N LYS A 122 -13.17 -4.49 4.33
CA LYS A 122 -14.36 -3.66 4.39
C LYS A 122 -14.11 -2.44 5.26
N SER A 123 -14.55 -1.28 4.78
CA SER A 123 -14.58 -0.04 5.54
C SER A 123 -15.98 0.57 5.48
N ASP A 124 -16.43 1.14 6.59
CA ASP A 124 -17.58 2.03 6.66
C ASP A 124 -17.18 3.51 6.55
N LEU A 125 -15.87 3.80 6.58
CA LEU A 125 -15.33 5.13 6.30
C LEU A 125 -15.24 5.33 4.79
N ASP A 126 -15.47 6.57 4.36
CA ASP A 126 -15.16 7.00 3.00
C ASP A 126 -13.71 6.66 2.66
N LEU A 127 -13.47 6.20 1.44
CA LEU A 127 -12.15 5.69 1.05
C LEU A 127 -11.06 6.76 1.13
N ASP A 128 -11.43 8.03 0.90
CA ASP A 128 -10.51 9.17 1.04
C ASP A 128 -10.04 9.37 2.49
N TYR A 129 -10.87 9.00 3.45
CA TYR A 129 -10.51 9.00 4.86
C TYR A 129 -9.79 7.69 5.25
N ALA A 130 -10.33 6.56 4.79
CA ALA A 130 -9.80 5.23 5.08
C ALA A 130 -8.36 5.06 4.58
N ARG A 131 -7.95 5.72 3.48
CA ARG A 131 -6.56 5.67 2.96
C ARG A 131 -5.56 6.20 3.98
N HIS A 132 -5.83 7.34 4.60
CA HIS A 132 -4.90 7.93 5.57
C HIS A 132 -4.78 7.07 6.82
N LEU A 133 -5.91 6.53 7.30
CA LEU A 133 -5.89 5.54 8.38
C LEU A 133 -5.12 4.29 7.97
N TYR A 134 -5.37 3.73 6.80
CA TYR A 134 -4.67 2.55 6.29
C TYR A 134 -3.15 2.74 6.28
N HIS A 135 -2.67 3.87 5.76
CA HIS A 135 -1.24 4.18 5.74
C HIS A 135 -0.67 4.42 7.15
N TYR A 136 -1.41 5.08 8.03
CA TYR A 136 -1.02 5.20 9.44
C TYR A 136 -0.88 3.83 10.11
N LEU A 137 -1.83 2.92 9.92
CA LEU A 137 -1.79 1.57 10.49
C LEU A 137 -0.61 0.76 9.92
N ASN A 138 -0.40 0.81 8.61
CA ASN A 138 0.70 0.10 7.95
C ASN A 138 2.07 0.62 8.40
N SER A 139 2.23 1.93 8.57
CA SER A 139 3.51 2.56 8.92
C SER A 139 3.85 2.44 10.39
N PHE A 140 2.85 2.40 11.29
CA PHE A 140 3.08 2.47 12.74
C PHE A 140 2.66 1.23 13.51
N LEU A 141 1.65 0.48 13.05
CA LEU A 141 0.99 -0.56 13.86
C LEU A 141 1.18 -1.99 13.31
N PHE A 142 1.42 -2.16 12.01
CA PHE A 142 1.73 -3.48 11.43
C PHE A 142 3.24 -3.78 11.35
N VAL A 143 4.08 -2.80 11.72
CA VAL A 143 5.53 -2.98 11.91
C VAL A 143 5.88 -3.82 13.12
N GLU A 144 5.04 -3.79 14.15
CA GLU A 144 5.08 -4.78 15.21
C GLU A 144 4.51 -6.10 14.65
N GLN A 145 5.39 -6.90 14.03
CA GLN A 145 5.06 -8.27 13.66
C GLN A 145 4.45 -8.97 14.88
N PRO A 146 3.35 -9.71 14.72
CA PRO A 146 2.84 -10.53 15.79
C PRO A 146 3.95 -11.51 16.16
N ASP A 147 4.40 -11.48 17.41
CA ASP A 147 5.08 -12.60 18.02
C ASP A 147 4.10 -13.79 17.99
N LEU A 148 4.09 -14.50 16.86
CA LEU A 148 3.43 -15.81 16.69
C LEU A 148 4.08 -16.86 17.61
N ASN A 149 5.16 -16.50 18.31
CA ASN A 149 5.87 -17.31 19.28
C ASN A 149 5.30 -17.21 20.70
N HIS A 150 4.22 -16.47 20.95
CA HIS A 150 3.48 -16.54 22.23
C HIS A 150 2.61 -17.80 22.36
N THR A 151 3.10 -18.95 21.90
CA THR A 151 2.63 -20.26 22.38
C THR A 151 3.08 -20.52 23.82
N GLY A 152 3.97 -19.68 24.39
CA GLY A 152 4.54 -19.86 25.73
C GLY A 152 4.01 -18.96 26.86
N THR A 153 3.32 -17.85 26.59
CA THR A 153 2.72 -17.00 27.64
C THR A 153 1.22 -17.23 27.66
N ALA A 154 0.78 -18.04 28.63
CA ALA A 154 -0.63 -18.32 28.88
C ALA A 154 -1.47 -17.04 28.78
N SER A 155 -2.20 -16.88 27.68
CA SER A 155 -3.27 -15.89 27.60
C SER A 155 -4.25 -16.22 28.73
N LYS A 156 -4.45 -15.29 29.67
CA LYS A 156 -5.52 -15.40 30.68
C LYS A 156 -6.91 -15.43 30.02
N HIS A 157 -7.00 -15.08 28.74
CA HIS A 157 -8.23 -14.94 27.97
C HIS A 157 -8.40 -16.13 27.01
N LYS A 158 -9.65 -16.61 26.82
CA LYS A 158 -9.99 -17.77 25.97
C LYS A 158 -9.79 -17.53 24.46
N HIS A 159 -9.22 -16.39 24.06
CA HIS A 159 -9.04 -15.97 22.67
C HIS A 159 -7.69 -15.28 22.48
N LEU A 160 -7.30 -15.08 21.21
CA LEU A 160 -6.00 -14.53 20.82
C LEU A 160 -6.10 -13.05 20.41
N GLY A 161 -7.03 -12.33 21.03
CA GLY A 161 -7.32 -10.95 20.70
C GLY A 161 -6.63 -9.98 21.65
N ARG A 162 -6.16 -8.84 21.12
CA ARG A 162 -5.45 -7.80 21.87
C ARG A 162 -5.66 -6.41 21.27
N PHE A 163 -5.58 -5.36 22.09
CA PHE A 163 -5.57 -3.98 21.60
C PHE A 163 -4.17 -3.61 21.08
N LEU A 164 -4.11 -3.07 19.86
CA LEU A 164 -2.91 -2.42 19.30
C LEU A 164 -2.88 -0.94 19.70
N VAL A 165 -4.05 -0.29 19.63
CA VAL A 165 -4.29 1.07 20.12
C VAL A 165 -5.40 0.98 21.16
N GLY A 166 -5.01 1.04 22.44
CA GLY A 166 -5.88 0.84 23.59
C GLY A 166 -5.08 0.39 24.83
N PRO A 167 -5.76 -0.06 25.90
CA PRO A 167 -5.10 -0.57 27.10
C PRO A 167 -4.35 -1.88 26.79
N LYS A 168 -3.11 -1.98 27.30
CA LYS A 168 -2.29 -3.20 27.16
C LYS A 168 -2.67 -4.27 28.20
N ASP A 169 -3.14 -3.82 29.37
CA ASP A 169 -3.64 -4.70 30.43
C ASP A 169 -5.06 -4.28 30.81
N LEU A 170 -6.00 -5.21 30.64
CA LEU A 170 -7.41 -4.99 30.97
C LEU A 170 -7.71 -5.12 32.46
N SER A 171 -6.76 -5.59 33.26
CA SER A 171 -6.91 -5.75 34.72
C SER A 171 -6.52 -4.50 35.51
N ASP A 172 -5.72 -3.61 34.92
CA ASP A 172 -5.28 -2.37 35.58
C ASP A 172 -6.27 -1.23 35.32
N SER A 173 -7.22 -1.06 36.24
CA SER A 173 -8.21 0.02 36.16
C SER A 173 -7.62 1.43 36.36
N ALA A 174 -6.36 1.56 36.77
CA ALA A 174 -5.68 2.84 36.96
C ALA A 174 -4.88 3.29 35.70
N GLN A 175 -4.75 2.42 34.68
CA GLN A 175 -4.00 2.75 33.47
C GLN A 175 -4.64 3.93 32.72
N GLN A 176 -3.86 4.99 32.45
CA GLN A 176 -4.29 6.08 31.60
C GLN A 176 -4.21 5.64 30.13
N ILE A 177 -5.36 5.53 29.48
CA ILE A 177 -5.48 5.08 28.09
C ILE A 177 -5.36 6.29 27.17
N GLN A 178 -4.30 6.35 26.38
CA GLN A 178 -4.12 7.38 25.35
C GLN A 178 -4.45 6.81 23.97
N CYS A 179 -5.70 7.02 23.53
CA CYS A 179 -6.11 6.75 22.17
C CYS A 179 -5.87 7.99 21.30
N PRO A 180 -5.28 7.87 20.11
CA PRO A 180 -5.14 8.97 19.16
C PRO A 180 -6.50 9.60 18.87
N VAL A 181 -6.55 10.93 18.88
CA VAL A 181 -7.74 11.70 18.53
C VAL A 181 -7.71 12.00 17.04
N LEU A 182 -8.86 11.87 16.40
CA LEU A 182 -9.06 12.04 14.97
C LEU A 182 -10.19 13.03 14.73
N CYS A 183 -10.14 13.73 13.60
CA CYS A 183 -11.29 14.44 13.04
C CYS A 183 -12.16 13.42 12.33
N CYS A 184 -13.41 13.23 12.75
CA CYS A 184 -14.35 12.42 11.98
C CYS A 184 -14.65 13.05 10.60
N PRO A 185 -15.08 12.26 9.59
CA PRO A 185 -15.46 12.80 8.28
C PRO A 185 -16.45 13.96 8.41
N GLY A 186 -16.07 15.12 7.85
CA GLY A 186 -16.85 16.35 7.90
C GLY A 186 -16.68 17.20 9.16
N SER A 187 -16.00 16.71 10.20
CA SER A 187 -15.67 17.51 11.38
C SER A 187 -14.47 18.43 11.11
N PRO A 188 -14.55 19.73 11.48
CA PRO A 188 -13.43 20.65 11.32
C PRO A 188 -12.32 20.45 12.36
N LEU A 189 -12.65 19.83 13.50
CA LEU A 189 -11.75 19.64 14.64
C LEU A 189 -11.78 18.19 15.14
N PRO A 190 -10.75 17.74 15.90
CA PRO A 190 -10.71 16.40 16.44
C PRO A 190 -11.85 16.13 17.43
N ASP A 191 -12.70 15.18 17.13
CA ASP A 191 -13.94 14.87 17.88
C ASP A 191 -14.14 13.37 18.13
N CYS A 192 -13.20 12.55 17.65
CA CYS A 192 -13.28 11.10 17.67
C CYS A 192 -11.97 10.48 18.18
N GLN A 193 -12.02 9.27 18.72
CA GLN A 193 -10.84 8.52 19.18
C GLN A 193 -10.68 7.22 18.40
N LEU A 194 -9.44 6.90 18.01
CA LEU A 194 -9.09 5.67 17.31
C LEU A 194 -8.79 4.55 18.30
N VAL A 195 -9.42 3.40 18.10
CA VAL A 195 -9.10 2.15 18.80
C VAL A 195 -8.87 1.07 17.75
N THR A 196 -7.83 0.26 17.96
CA THR A 196 -7.50 -0.83 17.05
C THR A 196 -7.31 -2.13 17.83
N TYR A 197 -7.92 -3.19 17.33
CA TYR A 197 -7.95 -4.49 17.97
C TYR A 197 -7.49 -5.55 16.96
N GLN A 198 -6.58 -6.43 17.38
CA GLN A 198 -5.96 -7.46 16.54
C GLN A 198 -6.24 -8.84 17.12
N ALA A 199 -6.46 -9.82 16.24
CA ALA A 199 -6.49 -11.23 16.57
C ALA A 199 -5.99 -12.02 15.36
N LEU A 200 -4.92 -12.79 15.54
CA LEU A 200 -4.21 -13.45 14.45
C LEU A 200 -3.83 -12.41 13.36
N ARG A 201 -4.14 -12.71 12.08
CA ARG A 201 -3.91 -11.82 10.92
C ARG A 201 -5.02 -10.80 10.69
N ALA A 202 -6.07 -10.79 11.51
CA ALA A 202 -7.18 -9.86 11.39
C ALA A 202 -7.00 -8.65 12.32
N VAL A 203 -7.33 -7.48 11.79
CA VAL A 203 -7.31 -6.22 12.54
C VAL A 203 -8.62 -5.49 12.31
N VAL A 204 -9.24 -5.04 13.39
CA VAL A 204 -10.41 -4.16 13.37
C VAL A 204 -9.99 -2.81 13.89
N CYS A 205 -10.29 -1.78 13.12
CA CYS A 205 -10.18 -0.40 13.53
C CYS A 205 -11.58 0.14 13.78
N ILE A 206 -11.77 0.79 14.92
CA ILE A 206 -13.01 1.44 15.29
C ILE A 206 -12.74 2.91 15.60
N VAL A 207 -13.63 3.77 15.14
CA VAL A 207 -13.64 5.20 15.45
C VAL A 207 -14.78 5.46 16.42
N VAL A 208 -14.42 5.86 17.63
CA VAL A 208 -15.34 6.10 18.74
C VAL A 208 -15.62 7.60 18.84
N GLN A 209 -16.89 7.99 18.93
CA GLN A 209 -17.31 9.39 19.01
C GLN A 209 -18.21 9.61 20.22
N GLY A 210 -18.13 10.80 20.83
CA GLY A 210 -19.01 11.21 21.92
C GLY A 210 -18.64 10.67 23.31
N VAL A 211 -17.52 9.97 23.43
CA VAL A 211 -16.99 9.45 24.70
C VAL A 211 -15.51 9.77 24.76
N SER A 212 -15.11 10.71 25.62
CA SER A 212 -13.71 11.13 25.80
C SER A 212 -13.44 11.49 27.27
N PRO A 213 -12.53 10.79 27.98
CA PRO A 213 -11.82 9.58 27.54
C PRO A 213 -12.74 8.34 27.49
N ILE A 214 -12.40 7.36 26.63
CA ILE A 214 -13.08 6.05 26.60
C ILE A 214 -12.87 5.33 27.95
N PRO A 215 -13.94 4.92 28.66
CA PRO A 215 -13.81 4.27 29.97
C PRO A 215 -13.25 2.85 29.85
N MET A 216 -12.46 2.40 30.84
CA MET A 216 -11.89 1.04 30.85
C MET A 216 -12.93 -0.07 30.67
N GLN A 217 -14.14 0.12 31.22
CA GLN A 217 -15.26 -0.82 31.08
C GLN A 217 -15.63 -1.09 29.62
N PHE A 218 -15.52 -0.08 28.74
CA PHE A 218 -15.74 -0.26 27.30
C PHE A 218 -14.77 -1.29 26.73
N PHE A 219 -13.47 -1.18 27.05
CA PHE A 219 -12.44 -2.08 26.53
C PHE A 219 -12.61 -3.52 27.05
N VAL A 220 -12.93 -3.68 28.34
CA VAL A 220 -13.21 -5.00 28.94
C VAL A 220 -14.42 -5.66 28.26
N GLN A 221 -15.51 -4.90 28.08
CA GLN A 221 -16.70 -5.41 27.41
C GLN A 221 -16.43 -5.72 25.93
N PHE A 222 -15.71 -4.83 25.23
CA PHE A 222 -15.32 -5.02 23.84
C PHE A 222 -14.51 -6.29 23.66
N ASP A 223 -13.47 -6.50 24.47
CA ASP A 223 -12.63 -7.70 24.44
C ASP A 223 -13.46 -8.99 24.61
N SER A 224 -14.35 -9.02 25.61
CA SER A 224 -15.20 -10.19 25.89
C SER A 224 -16.16 -10.56 24.74
N VAL A 225 -16.64 -9.56 23.99
CA VAL A 225 -17.64 -9.73 22.92
C VAL A 225 -16.98 -9.96 21.56
N VAL A 226 -15.91 -9.23 21.28
CA VAL A 226 -15.25 -9.16 19.97
C VAL A 226 -14.11 -10.17 19.88
N GLY A 227 -13.31 -10.32 20.92
CA GLY A 227 -12.14 -11.19 20.97
C GLY A 227 -12.38 -12.61 20.47
N PRO A 228 -13.27 -13.40 21.11
CA PRO A 228 -13.54 -14.78 20.70
C PRO A 228 -14.05 -14.89 19.26
N ARG A 229 -14.92 -13.97 18.84
CA ARG A 229 -15.54 -13.99 17.50
C ARG A 229 -14.54 -13.64 16.42
N MET A 230 -13.67 -12.67 16.70
CA MET A 230 -12.65 -12.23 15.76
C MET A 230 -11.57 -13.30 15.58
N THR A 231 -11.16 -13.99 16.66
CA THR A 231 -10.22 -15.12 16.55
C THR A 231 -10.79 -16.23 15.67
N ILE A 232 -12.07 -16.63 15.86
CA ILE A 232 -12.72 -17.65 15.02
C ILE A 232 -12.86 -17.18 13.57
N LEU A 233 -13.19 -15.92 13.35
CA LEU A 233 -13.31 -15.36 12.00
C LEU A 233 -11.96 -15.34 11.28
N ALA A 234 -10.89 -14.91 11.95
CA ALA A 234 -9.56 -14.83 11.38
C ALA A 234 -8.98 -16.22 11.03
N ASP A 235 -9.24 -17.23 11.86
CA ASP A 235 -8.86 -18.63 11.61
C ASP A 235 -9.58 -19.20 10.38
N LYS A 236 -10.89 -18.96 10.26
CA LYS A 236 -11.67 -19.35 9.07
C LYS A 236 -11.16 -18.70 7.79
N LEU A 237 -10.87 -17.40 7.83
CA LEU A 237 -10.30 -16.68 6.69
C LEU A 237 -8.95 -17.29 6.27
N ALA A 238 -8.10 -17.71 7.22
CA ALA A 238 -6.84 -18.37 6.91
C ALA A 238 -7.04 -19.73 6.22
N SER A 239 -8.01 -20.52 6.68
CA SER A 239 -8.31 -21.84 6.11
C SER A 239 -8.79 -21.76 4.65
N ASN A 240 -9.59 -20.74 4.30
CA ASN A 240 -10.12 -20.58 2.96
C ASN A 240 -9.08 -19.97 1.99
N GLN A 241 -8.19 -19.10 2.47
CA GLN A 241 -7.13 -18.51 1.64
C GLN A 241 -5.96 -19.45 1.32
N SER A 242 -5.87 -20.60 2.00
CA SER A 242 -4.86 -21.63 1.70
C SER A 242 -5.03 -22.25 0.30
N TYR A 243 -6.19 -22.05 -0.34
CA TYR A 243 -6.46 -22.42 -1.74
C TYR A 243 -6.23 -21.27 -2.73
N SER A 244 -5.94 -20.06 -2.25
CA SER A 244 -5.76 -18.85 -3.07
C SER A 244 -4.33 -18.31 -3.05
N SER A 245 -3.33 -19.13 -2.70
CA SER A 245 -1.92 -18.73 -2.61
C SER A 245 -1.25 -18.34 -3.94
N ILE A 246 -2.04 -18.13 -5.00
CA ILE A 246 -1.64 -17.30 -6.13
C ILE A 246 -2.28 -15.94 -5.90
N GLY A 247 -1.51 -15.03 -5.31
CA GLY A 247 -1.89 -13.63 -5.23
C GLY A 247 -2.33 -13.12 -6.60
N CYS A 248 -3.39 -12.32 -6.59
CA CYS A 248 -4.09 -11.74 -7.72
C CYS A 248 -5.15 -12.64 -8.39
N GLY A 249 -6.34 -12.62 -7.81
CA GLY A 249 -7.57 -12.95 -8.51
C GLY A 249 -8.77 -12.34 -7.80
N VAL A 250 -9.56 -11.54 -8.51
CA VAL A 250 -10.94 -11.19 -8.12
C VAL A 250 -11.87 -12.41 -8.29
N TYR A 251 -11.37 -13.53 -8.82
CA TYR A 251 -12.01 -14.85 -8.78
C TYR A 251 -10.93 -15.96 -8.75
N PRO A 252 -11.12 -17.08 -8.04
CA PRO A 252 -10.16 -18.17 -8.01
C PRO A 252 -10.09 -18.91 -9.36
N PHE A 253 -8.88 -19.12 -9.89
CA PHE A 253 -8.63 -19.94 -11.10
C PHE A 253 -7.92 -21.25 -10.73
N ARG A 254 -8.39 -22.36 -11.31
CA ARG A 254 -7.74 -23.69 -11.29
C ARG A 254 -6.74 -23.81 -12.44
N PRO A 255 -5.48 -24.21 -12.23
CA PRO A 255 -4.54 -24.44 -13.32
C PRO A 255 -4.90 -25.71 -14.10
N VAL A 256 -4.89 -25.62 -15.44
CA VAL A 256 -4.74 -26.76 -16.33
C VAL A 256 -3.28 -26.74 -16.80
N GLU A 257 -2.52 -27.78 -16.46
CA GLU A 257 -1.16 -27.98 -16.93
C GLU A 257 -1.17 -28.51 -18.37
N GLU A 258 -0.46 -27.84 -19.29
CA GLU A 258 -0.03 -28.43 -20.55
C GLU A 258 1.49 -28.40 -20.63
N ASN A 259 2.08 -29.60 -20.67
CA ASN A 259 3.50 -29.87 -20.84
C ASN A 259 3.97 -29.43 -22.23
N ALA A 260 5.02 -28.61 -22.30
CA ALA A 260 5.85 -28.51 -23.49
C ALA A 260 7.32 -28.39 -23.09
N THR A 261 8.02 -29.52 -23.22
CA THR A 261 9.47 -29.68 -23.16
C THR A 261 10.14 -29.05 -24.39
N GLY A 262 11.24 -28.31 -24.20
CA GLY A 262 12.10 -27.87 -25.28
C GLY A 262 13.48 -27.42 -24.77
N ALA A 263 14.52 -28.14 -25.18
CA ALA A 263 15.89 -28.09 -24.68
C ALA A 263 16.81 -27.15 -25.51
N VAL A 264 17.69 -26.41 -24.80
CA VAL A 264 19.12 -26.06 -25.05
C VAL A 264 19.52 -25.21 -26.30
N VAL A 265 20.39 -24.19 -26.08
CA VAL A 265 21.80 -24.03 -26.57
C VAL A 265 22.27 -22.57 -26.35
N SER A 266 23.45 -22.37 -25.74
CA SER A 266 24.18 -21.08 -25.58
C SER A 266 25.13 -20.80 -26.75
N LEU A 267 25.31 -19.53 -27.14
CA LEU A 267 26.53 -19.03 -27.79
C LEU A 267 26.82 -17.58 -27.39
N SER A 268 28.11 -17.29 -27.24
CA SER A 268 28.70 -16.09 -26.63
C SER A 268 29.19 -15.03 -27.63
N ALA A 269 29.27 -13.79 -27.13
CA ALA A 269 30.20 -12.69 -27.45
C ALA A 269 29.92 -11.77 -28.66
N LEU A 270 29.77 -10.46 -28.41
CA LEU A 270 30.83 -9.44 -28.63
C LEU A 270 30.40 -8.02 -28.13
N GLY A 271 31.27 -7.39 -27.32
CA GLY A 271 31.68 -5.97 -27.40
C GLY A 271 30.72 -4.83 -26.98
N ALA A 272 30.97 -4.24 -25.80
CA ALA A 272 30.50 -2.90 -25.34
C ALA A 272 31.37 -1.75 -25.95
N PRO A 273 31.09 -0.42 -25.79
CA PRO A 273 30.76 0.31 -24.54
C PRO A 273 29.61 1.36 -24.68
N THR A 274 28.98 1.98 -23.67
CA THR A 274 29.51 2.84 -22.57
C THR A 274 28.43 3.22 -21.51
N THR A 275 28.73 2.94 -20.23
CA THR A 275 28.60 3.76 -18.99
C THR A 275 27.27 4.33 -18.48
N VAL A 276 26.14 4.23 -19.17
CA VAL A 276 24.78 4.39 -18.54
C VAL A 276 24.03 3.05 -18.52
N GLU A 277 24.43 2.14 -19.41
CA GLU A 277 23.91 0.78 -19.53
C GLU A 277 24.34 -0.12 -18.36
N ASP A 278 25.46 0.17 -17.70
CA ASP A 278 26.03 -0.72 -16.66
C ASP A 278 25.24 -0.69 -15.33
N GLU A 279 24.61 0.43 -14.95
CA GLU A 279 23.81 0.50 -13.72
C GLU A 279 22.44 -0.19 -13.88
N VAL A 280 21.83 -0.06 -15.06
CA VAL A 280 20.56 -0.72 -15.39
C VAL A 280 20.78 -2.21 -15.68
N ALA A 281 21.86 -2.57 -16.39
CA ALA A 281 22.22 -3.97 -16.64
C ALA A 281 22.60 -4.72 -15.36
N SER A 282 23.36 -4.08 -14.45
CA SER A 282 23.69 -4.64 -13.14
C SER A 282 22.44 -4.87 -12.28
N ALA A 283 21.50 -3.91 -12.25
CA ALA A 283 20.22 -4.07 -11.57
C ALA A 283 19.35 -5.20 -12.16
N VAL A 284 19.41 -5.43 -13.49
CA VAL A 284 18.68 -6.49 -14.19
C VAL A 284 19.31 -7.87 -13.98
N GLU A 285 20.64 -7.97 -13.87
CA GLU A 285 21.34 -9.23 -13.56
C GLU A 285 21.19 -9.62 -12.07
N ASP A 286 21.27 -8.68 -11.14
CA ASP A 286 20.98 -8.92 -9.71
C ASP A 286 19.51 -9.30 -9.49
N PHE A 287 18.57 -8.71 -10.26
CA PHE A 287 17.14 -9.07 -10.23
C PHE A 287 16.85 -10.46 -10.83
N ALA A 288 17.68 -10.94 -11.77
CA ALA A 288 17.54 -12.25 -12.38
C ALA A 288 18.22 -13.38 -11.58
N GLY A 289 19.23 -13.07 -10.75
CA GLY A 289 20.01 -14.04 -9.97
C GLY A 289 19.54 -14.27 -8.53
N GLY A 290 18.72 -13.38 -7.96
CA GLY A 290 18.51 -13.30 -6.51
C GLY A 290 17.54 -14.28 -5.84
N ASP A 291 16.51 -14.81 -6.51
CA ASP A 291 15.48 -15.60 -5.82
C ASP A 291 15.22 -16.97 -6.45
N SER A 292 15.98 -17.96 -5.95
CA SER A 292 15.81 -19.39 -6.18
C SER A 292 14.59 -19.99 -5.44
N LEU A 293 13.45 -19.29 -5.38
CA LEU A 293 12.22 -19.86 -4.83
C LEU A 293 11.02 -19.61 -5.78
N SER A 294 10.76 -20.65 -6.59
CA SER A 294 9.45 -20.97 -7.18
C SER A 294 8.79 -19.88 -8.03
N MET A 295 9.37 -19.56 -9.18
CA MET A 295 8.70 -18.78 -10.23
C MET A 295 8.22 -19.71 -11.34
N SER A 296 6.92 -20.06 -11.32
CA SER A 296 6.23 -20.63 -12.49
C SER A 296 6.20 -19.61 -13.64
N ALA A 297 5.84 -20.03 -14.86
CA ALA A 297 6.01 -19.30 -16.13
C ALA A 297 5.43 -17.86 -16.26
N ILE A 298 4.84 -17.32 -15.20
CA ILE A 298 4.48 -15.90 -14.98
C ILE A 298 5.71 -15.05 -14.55
N GLY A 299 6.82 -15.71 -14.17
CA GLY A 299 8.03 -15.14 -13.58
C GLY A 299 8.91 -14.21 -14.43
N ARG A 300 8.40 -13.53 -15.46
CA ARG A 300 9.13 -12.47 -16.20
C ARG A 300 8.29 -11.24 -16.52
N SER A 301 7.04 -11.21 -16.07
CA SER A 301 6.13 -10.07 -16.27
C SER A 301 5.73 -9.53 -14.90
N ARG A 302 6.02 -8.25 -14.66
CA ARG A 302 5.64 -7.53 -13.43
C ARG A 302 4.66 -6.42 -13.79
N PHE A 303 3.88 -5.94 -12.83
CA PHE A 303 2.98 -4.83 -13.08
C PHE A 303 2.70 -3.98 -11.83
N VAL A 304 2.19 -2.78 -12.09
CA VAL A 304 1.56 -1.87 -11.14
C VAL A 304 0.18 -1.51 -11.70
N TYR A 305 -0.85 -1.59 -10.87
CA TYR A 305 -2.22 -1.20 -11.18
C TYR A 305 -2.70 -0.15 -10.19
N TRP A 306 -3.42 0.83 -10.71
CA TRP A 306 -4.02 1.91 -9.96
C TRP A 306 -5.45 2.19 -10.44
N ASN A 307 -6.38 2.29 -9.49
CA ASN A 307 -7.72 2.76 -9.72
C ASN A 307 -8.00 4.03 -8.90
N PRO A 308 -8.02 5.22 -9.52
CA PRO A 308 -8.28 6.46 -8.79
C PRO A 308 -9.70 6.55 -8.23
N SER A 309 -10.67 5.84 -8.79
CA SER A 309 -12.07 5.90 -8.31
C SER A 309 -12.29 5.17 -6.99
N THR A 310 -11.49 4.14 -6.70
CA THR A 310 -11.61 3.32 -5.47
C THR A 310 -10.34 3.38 -4.62
N PHE A 311 -9.36 4.20 -5.02
CA PHE A 311 -8.00 4.20 -4.48
C PHE A 311 -7.35 2.81 -4.45
N ALA A 312 -7.74 1.88 -5.34
CA ALA A 312 -7.22 0.52 -5.28
C ALA A 312 -5.85 0.43 -5.95
N ILE A 313 -4.87 -0.13 -5.23
CA ILE A 313 -3.55 -0.46 -5.77
C ILE A 313 -3.29 -1.95 -5.78
N LEU A 314 -2.57 -2.40 -6.80
CA LEU A 314 -1.99 -3.74 -6.85
C LEU A 314 -0.62 -3.66 -7.51
N SER A 315 0.37 -4.33 -6.94
CA SER A 315 1.70 -4.35 -7.53
C SER A 315 2.42 -5.66 -7.25
N THR A 316 3.13 -6.15 -8.25
CA THR A 316 4.09 -7.27 -8.12
C THR A 316 5.53 -6.78 -8.01
N MET A 317 5.74 -5.46 -7.98
CA MET A 317 7.07 -4.83 -7.91
C MET A 317 7.47 -4.45 -6.48
N HIS A 318 6.57 -4.66 -5.52
CA HIS A 318 6.78 -4.31 -4.11
C HIS A 318 6.58 -5.54 -3.24
N VAL A 319 7.34 -5.59 -2.16
CA VAL A 319 7.17 -6.54 -1.06
C VAL A 319 6.67 -5.78 0.16
N TYR A 320 5.72 -6.39 0.87
CA TYR A 320 5.23 -5.87 2.13
C TYR A 320 5.97 -6.60 3.24
N THR A 321 6.91 -5.90 3.85
CA THR A 321 7.59 -6.37 5.06
C THR A 321 6.87 -5.82 6.29
N GLY A 322 7.12 -6.40 7.47
CA GLY A 322 6.62 -5.83 8.73
C GLY A 322 6.92 -4.32 8.80
N SER A 323 8.15 -3.91 8.47
CA SER A 323 8.62 -2.52 8.40
C SER A 323 8.06 -1.67 7.24
N GLY A 324 6.95 -2.07 6.64
CA GLY A 324 6.26 -1.34 5.59
C GLY A 324 6.53 -1.90 4.18
N ARG A 325 6.00 -1.18 3.19
CA ARG A 325 6.15 -1.50 1.77
C ARG A 325 7.56 -1.12 1.30
N ARG A 326 8.21 -2.00 0.56
CA ARG A 326 9.48 -1.71 -0.13
C ARG A 326 9.46 -2.20 -1.58
N PRO A 327 10.02 -1.43 -2.52
CA PRO A 327 10.23 -1.92 -3.88
C PRO A 327 11.21 -3.10 -3.86
N LEU A 328 11.08 -4.01 -4.83
CA LEU A 328 12.06 -5.08 -5.03
C LEU A 328 13.42 -4.48 -5.42
N ASN A 329 14.51 -5.12 -5.00
CA ASN A 329 15.87 -4.68 -5.34
C ASN A 329 16.00 -4.50 -6.87
N GLY A 330 16.62 -3.40 -7.30
CA GLY A 330 16.80 -3.07 -8.73
C GLY A 330 15.58 -2.49 -9.44
N THR A 331 14.42 -2.34 -8.79
CA THR A 331 13.21 -1.82 -9.47
C THR A 331 13.03 -0.31 -9.43
N LYS A 332 13.86 0.44 -8.68
CA LYS A 332 13.71 1.89 -8.50
C LYS A 332 13.76 2.67 -9.83
N ALA A 333 14.78 2.44 -10.65
CA ALA A 333 14.90 3.09 -11.97
C ALA A 333 13.70 2.80 -12.89
N ILE A 334 13.14 1.59 -12.81
CA ILE A 334 11.95 1.19 -13.57
C ILE A 334 10.71 1.95 -13.07
N LEU A 335 10.56 2.09 -11.75
CA LEU A 335 9.44 2.84 -11.15
C LEU A 335 9.52 4.34 -11.46
N ASP A 336 10.73 4.91 -11.52
CA ASP A 336 10.95 6.30 -11.92
C ASP A 336 10.61 6.52 -13.41
N ALA A 337 10.96 5.56 -14.26
CA ALA A 337 10.52 5.56 -15.66
C ALA A 337 8.99 5.47 -15.77
N MET A 338 8.33 4.63 -14.96
CA MET A 338 6.86 4.56 -14.91
C MET A 338 6.23 5.87 -14.42
N ALA A 339 6.84 6.58 -13.47
CA ALA A 339 6.41 7.90 -13.02
C ALA A 339 6.52 8.94 -14.15
N SER A 340 7.59 8.90 -14.93
CA SER A 340 7.74 9.76 -16.12
C SER A 340 6.66 9.46 -17.16
N LEU A 341 6.38 8.19 -17.44
CA LEU A 341 5.30 7.77 -18.35
C LEU A 341 3.93 8.22 -17.85
N ARG A 342 3.74 8.25 -16.53
CA ARG A 342 2.51 8.76 -15.92
C ARG A 342 2.29 10.22 -16.24
N CYS A 343 3.31 11.06 -16.14
CA CYS A 343 3.21 12.48 -16.52
C CYS A 343 2.71 12.63 -17.97
N GLU A 344 3.28 11.86 -18.89
CA GLU A 344 2.84 11.84 -20.30
C GLU A 344 1.38 11.41 -20.46
N LEU A 345 0.94 10.35 -19.77
CA LEU A 345 -0.46 9.90 -19.78
C LEU A 345 -1.43 10.95 -19.20
N LEU A 346 -0.97 11.79 -18.28
CA LEU A 346 -1.78 12.83 -17.68
C LEU A 346 -1.92 14.10 -18.54
N LEU A 347 -1.01 14.33 -19.49
CA LEU A 347 -1.13 15.43 -20.45
C LEU A 347 -2.34 15.28 -21.39
N ARG A 348 -2.95 14.10 -21.44
CA ARG A 348 -4.13 13.78 -22.26
C ARG A 348 -5.35 13.45 -21.39
N PRO A 349 -5.89 14.41 -20.60
CA PRO A 349 -6.91 14.12 -19.60
C PRO A 349 -8.26 13.70 -20.18
N TYR A 350 -8.57 14.09 -21.41
CA TYR A 350 -9.84 13.81 -22.09
C TYR A 350 -9.86 12.48 -22.86
N SER A 351 -8.71 11.80 -22.95
CA SER A 351 -8.66 10.52 -23.62
C SER A 351 -9.21 9.42 -22.72
N TRP A 352 -10.15 8.65 -23.27
CA TRP A 352 -10.76 7.52 -22.58
C TRP A 352 -9.81 6.31 -22.53
N HIS A 353 -8.87 6.23 -23.48
CA HIS A 353 -7.87 5.17 -23.59
C HIS A 353 -6.57 5.71 -24.19
N GLU A 354 -5.46 5.51 -23.48
CA GLU A 354 -4.12 5.82 -23.95
C GLU A 354 -3.19 4.66 -23.62
N GLU A 355 -2.27 4.37 -24.53
CA GLU A 355 -1.19 3.41 -24.30
C GLU A 355 0.12 3.99 -24.80
N ILE A 356 1.15 3.87 -23.96
CA ILE A 356 2.52 4.26 -24.28
C ILE A 356 3.40 3.04 -24.04
N THR A 357 4.07 2.57 -25.09
CA THR A 357 5.04 1.49 -25.01
C THR A 357 6.44 2.06 -25.17
N VAL A 358 7.31 1.81 -24.19
CA VAL A 358 8.71 2.23 -24.18
C VAL A 358 9.62 1.03 -23.99
N ARG A 359 10.74 1.05 -24.70
CA ARG A 359 11.84 0.11 -24.54
C ARG A 359 12.98 0.81 -23.82
N LEU A 360 13.25 0.42 -22.57
CA LEU A 360 14.32 1.03 -21.77
C LEU A 360 15.69 0.41 -22.07
N ASP A 361 15.70 -0.90 -22.34
CA ASP A 361 16.87 -1.71 -22.61
C ASP A 361 16.54 -2.71 -23.74
N PRO A 362 17.52 -3.28 -24.47
CA PRO A 362 17.27 -4.34 -25.43
C PRO A 362 16.36 -5.47 -24.92
N TYR A 363 16.29 -5.69 -23.61
CA TYR A 363 15.52 -6.75 -22.99
C TYR A 363 14.37 -6.27 -22.11
N VAL A 364 14.20 -4.96 -21.89
CA VAL A 364 13.19 -4.42 -20.96
C VAL A 364 12.19 -3.54 -21.68
N TRP A 365 10.92 -3.94 -21.60
CA TRP A 365 9.77 -3.19 -22.15
C TRP A 365 8.84 -2.76 -21.03
N ILE A 366 8.39 -1.51 -21.11
CA ILE A 366 7.33 -0.97 -20.27
C ILE A 366 6.14 -0.60 -21.15
N VAL A 367 4.96 -1.10 -20.80
CA VAL A 367 3.68 -0.73 -21.41
C VAL A 367 2.86 -0.01 -20.35
N ALA A 368 2.67 1.29 -20.52
CA ALA A 368 1.85 2.12 -19.65
C ALA A 368 0.50 2.37 -20.34
N ARG A 369 -0.59 1.92 -19.72
CA ARG A 369 -1.94 2.02 -20.24
C ARG A 369 -2.83 2.75 -19.27
N ARG A 370 -3.58 3.73 -19.76
CA ARG A 370 -4.66 4.39 -19.05
C ARG A 370 -5.98 4.10 -19.75
N SER A 371 -6.98 3.61 -19.04
CA SER A 371 -8.30 3.28 -19.61
C SER A 371 -9.39 3.57 -18.60
N ASN A 372 -10.36 4.41 -18.99
CA ASN A 372 -11.45 4.85 -18.11
C ASN A 372 -10.95 5.33 -16.72
N GLY A 373 -9.87 6.11 -16.73
CA GLY A 373 -9.20 6.61 -15.52
C GLY A 373 -8.31 5.61 -14.78
N ARG A 374 -8.41 4.31 -15.03
CA ARG A 374 -7.54 3.29 -14.43
C ARG A 374 -6.19 3.26 -15.12
N GLU A 375 -5.12 3.06 -14.36
CA GLU A 375 -3.75 3.06 -14.86
C GLU A 375 -3.13 1.67 -14.62
N VAL A 376 -2.48 1.10 -15.64
CA VAL A 376 -1.68 -0.13 -15.53
C VAL A 376 -0.32 0.10 -16.18
N TYR A 377 0.72 -0.26 -15.46
CA TYR A 377 2.10 -0.25 -15.92
C TYR A 377 2.59 -1.70 -15.93
N MET A 378 2.91 -2.22 -17.11
CA MET A 378 3.37 -3.60 -17.29
C MET A 378 4.84 -3.59 -17.66
N LEU A 379 5.63 -4.42 -16.99
CA LEU A 379 7.05 -4.64 -17.21
C LEU A 379 7.26 -6.02 -17.82
N PHE A 380 7.96 -6.10 -18.94
CA PHE A 380 8.34 -7.35 -19.59
C PHE A 380 9.86 -7.42 -19.76
N ILE A 381 10.50 -8.41 -19.13
CA ILE A 381 11.94 -8.67 -19.27
C ILE A 381 12.13 -9.88 -20.20
N ARG A 382 12.42 -9.63 -21.48
CA ARG A 382 12.49 -10.66 -22.53
C ARG A 382 13.59 -10.36 -23.55
N LYS A 383 14.45 -11.36 -23.82
CA LYS A 383 15.57 -11.21 -24.77
C LYS A 383 15.12 -11.23 -26.22
N HIS A 384 15.58 -10.27 -27.02
CA HIS A 384 15.43 -10.21 -28.49
C HIS A 384 13.99 -10.36 -29.04
N GLU A 385 13.00 -9.72 -28.40
CA GLU A 385 11.60 -9.76 -28.86
C GLU A 385 11.22 -8.53 -29.70
N ASN A 386 10.22 -8.70 -30.57
CA ASN A 386 9.63 -7.64 -31.38
C ASN A 386 8.27 -7.19 -30.82
N LEU A 387 7.78 -6.04 -31.29
CA LEU A 387 6.51 -5.44 -30.83
C LEU A 387 5.31 -6.38 -31.00
N ALA A 388 5.22 -7.09 -32.14
CA ALA A 388 4.11 -8.02 -32.41
C ALA A 388 4.00 -9.18 -31.41
N LYS A 389 5.13 -9.63 -30.84
CA LYS A 389 5.11 -10.63 -29.77
C LYS A 389 4.82 -9.99 -28.41
N LEU A 390 5.29 -8.76 -28.17
CA LEU A 390 4.94 -7.99 -26.97
C LEU A 390 3.42 -7.86 -26.83
N ASP A 391 2.71 -7.52 -27.91
CA ASP A 391 1.25 -7.40 -27.92
C ASP A 391 0.57 -8.70 -27.44
N LYS A 392 1.06 -9.87 -27.89
CA LYS A 392 0.53 -11.16 -27.42
C LYS A 392 0.74 -11.36 -25.92
N TYR A 393 1.87 -10.92 -25.39
CA TYR A 393 2.14 -11.00 -23.94
C TYR A 393 1.26 -10.04 -23.15
N VAL A 394 1.05 -8.82 -23.66
CA VAL A 394 0.13 -7.83 -23.08
C VAL A 394 -1.30 -8.39 -23.06
N SER A 395 -1.80 -8.92 -24.17
CA SER A 395 -3.12 -9.56 -24.24
C SER A 395 -3.23 -10.73 -23.26
N ARG A 396 -2.20 -11.58 -23.16
CA ARG A 396 -2.19 -12.70 -22.22
C ARG A 396 -2.27 -12.23 -20.77
N LEU A 397 -1.49 -11.21 -20.39
CA LEU A 397 -1.49 -10.65 -19.03
C LEU A 397 -2.84 -10.00 -18.70
N ASN A 398 -3.44 -9.31 -19.66
CA ASN A 398 -4.78 -8.73 -19.52
C ASN A 398 -5.84 -9.81 -19.28
N SER A 399 -5.86 -10.84 -20.11
CA SER A 399 -6.85 -11.92 -19.99
C SER A 399 -6.65 -12.79 -18.76
N SER A 400 -5.42 -12.91 -18.23
CA SER A 400 -5.15 -13.71 -17.02
C SER A 400 -5.38 -12.93 -15.74
N THR A 401 -4.84 -11.71 -15.66
CA THR A 401 -4.67 -10.97 -14.41
C THR A 401 -5.70 -9.87 -14.25
N PHE A 402 -6.00 -9.17 -15.35
CA PHE A 402 -6.92 -8.03 -15.36
C PHE A 402 -8.31 -8.40 -15.88
N ARG A 403 -8.64 -9.70 -15.95
CA ARG A 403 -9.95 -10.17 -16.38
C ARG A 403 -11.06 -9.59 -15.49
N GLY A 404 -12.04 -8.93 -16.10
CA GLY A 404 -13.15 -8.29 -15.39
C GLY A 404 -12.84 -6.90 -14.82
N LEU A 405 -11.57 -6.50 -14.81
CA LEU A 405 -11.21 -5.09 -14.72
C LEU A 405 -11.35 -4.57 -16.15
N MET A 406 -12.35 -3.74 -16.43
CA MET A 406 -12.54 -3.10 -17.74
C MET A 406 -11.34 -2.20 -18.09
N MET A 407 -10.23 -2.81 -18.46
CA MET A 407 -9.00 -2.22 -19.03
C MET A 407 -9.04 -2.28 -20.57
N LEU A 408 -10.23 -2.58 -21.10
CA LEU A 408 -10.65 -2.85 -22.48
C LEU A 408 -10.19 -4.21 -23.03
N ASP A 409 -11.19 -4.95 -23.53
CA ASP A 409 -11.04 -6.01 -24.53
C ASP A 409 -10.60 -5.40 -25.88
#